data_AF-A0A9X8VL94-F1
#
_entry.id   AF-A0A9X8VL94-F1
#
_cell.length_a   1.000
_cell.length_b   1.000
_cell.length_c   1.000
_cell.angle_alpha   90.00
_cell.angle_beta   90.00
_cell.angle_gamma   90.00
#
_symmetry.space_group_name_H-M   'P 1'
#
loop_
_entity.id
_entity.type
_entity.pdbx_description
1 polymer ?
#
loop_
_entity_poly.entity_id
_entity_poly.type
_entity_poly.pdbx_seq_one_letter_code
_entity_poly.pdbx_strand_id
1 'polypeptide(L)'
;TDLADLADMGKAVAIAESIGIKVEKSWGLGRVVTEIFEEVAESHLIQPTFITEYPAEVSPLARRNDVNPEITDRFEFFIGGREIGNGFSELNDAEDQAQRFADQVNAKDAGDDEAMFYD
;
A
#
# COMPACT_ATOMS: atom_id res chain seq x y z
N THR A 1 -13.72 -16.14 2.74
CA THR A 1 -13.22 -15.08 1.86
C THR A 1 -12.42 -15.74 0.78
N ASP A 2 -12.71 -15.44 -0.48
CA ASP A 2 -11.85 -15.85 -1.59
C ASP A 2 -10.75 -14.79 -1.77
N LEU A 3 -9.54 -15.18 -2.18
CA LEU A 3 -8.45 -14.24 -2.43
C LEU A 3 -8.87 -13.22 -3.51
N ALA A 4 -9.69 -13.65 -4.48
CA ALA A 4 -10.23 -12.79 -5.52
C ALA A 4 -11.14 -11.67 -4.98
N ASP A 5 -11.65 -11.78 -3.76
CA ASP A 5 -12.47 -10.74 -3.14
C ASP A 5 -11.65 -9.48 -2.80
N LEU A 6 -10.32 -9.61 -2.62
CA LEU A 6 -9.42 -8.48 -2.39
C LEU A 6 -9.13 -7.66 -3.65
N ALA A 7 -9.53 -8.14 -4.83
CA ALA A 7 -9.39 -7.40 -6.09
C ALA A 7 -10.61 -6.53 -6.43
N ASP A 8 -11.65 -6.55 -5.59
CA ASP A 8 -12.88 -5.77 -5.76
C ASP A 8 -13.04 -4.79 -4.60
N MET A 9 -13.20 -3.50 -4.90
CA MET A 9 -13.30 -2.45 -3.88
C MET A 9 -14.46 -2.68 -2.91
N GLY A 10 -15.65 -3.03 -3.40
CA GLY A 10 -16.82 -3.20 -2.53
C GLY A 10 -16.64 -4.37 -1.56
N LYS A 11 -16.01 -5.46 -2.03
CA LYS A 11 -15.72 -6.62 -1.20
C LYS A 11 -14.55 -6.40 -0.24
N ALA A 12 -13.47 -5.78 -0.70
CA ALA A 12 -12.32 -5.43 0.15
C ALA A 12 -12.74 -4.52 1.30
N VAL A 13 -13.58 -3.50 1.02
CA VAL A 13 -14.15 -2.64 2.07
C VAL A 13 -15.00 -3.44 3.05
N ALA A 14 -15.88 -4.32 2.56
CA ALA A 14 -16.69 -5.16 3.44
C ALA A 14 -15.84 -6.09 4.34
N ILE A 15 -14.71 -6.58 3.82
CA ILE A 15 -13.75 -7.37 4.61
C ILE A 15 -13.10 -6.49 5.67
N ALA A 16 -12.55 -5.34 5.30
CA ALA A 16 -11.91 -4.39 6.21
C ALA A 16 -12.84 -3.99 7.36
N GLU A 17 -14.08 -3.60 7.04
CA GLU A 17 -15.09 -3.24 8.05
C GLU A 17 -15.45 -4.41 8.96
N SER A 18 -15.47 -5.65 8.43
CA SER A 18 -15.79 -6.85 9.22
C SER A 18 -14.73 -7.19 10.27
N ILE A 19 -13.49 -6.75 10.07
CA ILE A 19 -12.37 -6.91 11.00
C ILE A 19 -12.08 -5.65 11.83
N GLY A 20 -12.94 -4.63 11.73
CA GLY A 20 -12.87 -3.43 12.57
C GLY A 20 -12.03 -2.28 12.01
N ILE A 21 -11.55 -2.38 10.77
CA ILE A 21 -10.84 -1.30 10.08
C ILE A 21 -11.87 -0.25 9.62
N LYS A 22 -11.64 1.01 9.98
CA LYS A 22 -12.43 2.14 9.50
C LYS A 22 -11.86 2.62 8.17
N VAL A 23 -12.54 2.32 7.07
CA VAL A 23 -12.13 2.75 5.73
C VAL A 23 -12.47 4.22 5.50
N GLU A 24 -11.47 5.03 5.14
CA GLU A 24 -11.67 6.42 4.76
C GLU A 24 -12.13 6.56 3.30
N LYS A 25 -12.91 7.60 2.99
CA LYS A 25 -13.47 7.82 1.65
C LYS A 25 -12.41 8.09 0.57
N SER A 26 -11.24 8.57 0.99
CA SER A 26 -10.11 8.86 0.10
C SER A 26 -9.30 7.62 -0.26
N TRP A 27 -9.47 6.51 0.46
CA TRP A 27 -8.71 5.29 0.22
C TRP A 27 -9.14 4.61 -1.08
N GLY A 28 -8.17 4.31 -1.92
CA GLY A 28 -8.33 3.38 -3.02
C GLY A 28 -8.15 1.93 -2.54
N LEU A 29 -8.26 1.01 -3.50
CA LEU A 29 -8.20 -0.42 -3.22
C LEU A 29 -6.84 -0.82 -2.64
N GLY A 30 -5.75 -0.21 -3.10
CA GLY A 30 -4.41 -0.54 -2.65
C GLY A 30 -4.22 -0.24 -1.17
N ARG A 31 -4.71 0.92 -0.69
CA ARG A 31 -4.66 1.24 0.74
C ARG A 31 -5.51 0.29 1.56
N VAL A 32 -6.75 0.00 1.14
CA VAL A 32 -7.64 -0.94 1.85
C VAL A 32 -7.00 -2.32 1.99
N VAL A 33 -6.41 -2.86 0.93
CA VAL A 33 -5.75 -4.18 0.97
C VAL A 33 -4.52 -4.16 1.88
N THR A 34 -3.76 -3.06 1.88
CA THR A 34 -2.59 -2.89 2.76
C THR A 34 -2.99 -2.91 4.23
N GLU A 35 -4.06 -2.18 4.59
CA GLU A 35 -4.58 -2.12 5.97
C GLU A 35 -5.13 -3.48 6.43
N ILE A 36 -5.78 -4.24 5.54
CA ILE A 36 -6.19 -5.62 5.84
C ILE A 36 -4.97 -6.49 6.13
N PHE A 37 -3.88 -6.33 5.37
CA PHE A 37 -2.64 -7.07 5.62
C PHE A 37 -2.04 -6.72 7.00
N GLU A 38 -1.94 -5.43 7.33
CA GLU A 38 -1.40 -4.96 8.61
C GLU A 38 -2.19 -5.54 9.80
N GLU A 39 -3.52 -5.46 9.76
CA GLU A 39 -4.39 -5.96 10.83
C GLU A 39 -4.33 -7.50 10.97
N VAL A 40 -4.31 -8.23 9.85
CA VAL A 40 -4.50 -9.70 9.87
C VAL A 40 -3.18 -10.46 9.94
N ALA A 41 -2.11 -9.97 9.32
CA ALA A 41 -0.91 -10.76 9.08
C ALA A 41 0.32 -10.26 9.84
N GLU A 42 0.51 -8.94 10.00
CA GLU A 42 1.77 -8.35 10.50
C GLU A 42 2.22 -8.97 11.83
N SER A 43 1.32 -9.04 12.81
CA SER A 43 1.62 -9.57 14.15
C SER A 43 2.03 -11.05 14.17
N HIS A 44 1.76 -11.79 13.09
CA HIS A 44 2.10 -13.20 12.94
C HIS A 44 3.45 -13.42 12.25
N LEU A 45 4.09 -12.38 11.71
CA LEU A 45 5.40 -12.45 11.03
C LEU A 45 6.56 -12.55 12.04
N ILE A 46 6.62 -13.69 12.76
CA ILE A 46 7.59 -13.90 13.84
C ILE A 46 9.00 -14.20 13.31
N GLN A 47 9.11 -15.06 12.29
CA GLN A 47 10.38 -15.37 11.66
C GLN A 47 10.73 -14.32 10.59
N PRO A 48 12.02 -14.12 10.26
CA PRO A 48 12.45 -13.23 9.19
C PRO A 48 11.66 -13.47 7.89
N THR A 49 10.81 -12.51 7.53
CA THR A 49 9.89 -12.64 6.40
C THR A 49 9.93 -11.37 5.57
N PHE A 50 10.07 -11.54 4.25
CA PHE A 50 9.87 -10.47 3.29
C PHE A 50 8.43 -10.55 2.78
N ILE A 51 7.71 -9.44 2.87
CA ILE A 51 6.46 -9.22 2.17
C ILE A 51 6.79 -8.35 0.97
N THR A 52 6.28 -8.71 -0.20
CA THR A 52 6.64 -8.09 -1.48
C THR A 52 5.39 -7.69 -2.25
N GLU A 53 5.56 -6.92 -3.33
CA GLU A 53 4.49 -6.58 -4.28
C GLU A 53 3.41 -5.66 -3.68
N TYR A 54 3.85 -4.59 -3.03
CA TYR A 54 2.95 -3.59 -2.46
C TYR A 54 2.21 -2.81 -3.56
N PRO A 55 0.93 -2.45 -3.35
CA PRO A 55 0.18 -1.62 -4.28
C PRO A 55 0.88 -0.29 -4.59
N ALA A 56 0.77 0.18 -5.83
CA ALA A 56 1.37 1.44 -6.26
C ALA A 56 0.81 2.66 -5.51
N GLU A 57 -0.45 2.59 -5.11
CA GLU A 57 -1.15 3.62 -4.34
C GLU A 57 -0.42 3.96 -3.03
N VAL A 58 0.09 2.95 -2.31
CA VAL A 58 0.77 3.13 -1.01
C VAL A 58 2.29 3.27 -1.15
N SER A 59 2.80 3.34 -2.38
CA SER A 59 4.23 3.26 -2.68
C SER A 59 4.66 4.36 -3.67
N PRO A 60 4.59 5.66 -3.28
CA PRO A 60 4.72 6.79 -4.20
C PRO A 60 6.12 6.94 -4.82
N LEU A 61 7.16 6.37 -4.20
CA LEU A 61 8.55 6.43 -4.66
C LEU A 61 9.05 5.11 -5.27
N ALA A 62 8.23 4.06 -5.20
CA ALA A 62 8.62 2.75 -5.71
C ALA A 62 8.25 2.61 -7.19
N ARG A 63 9.17 2.05 -7.96
CA ARG A 63 8.99 1.70 -9.37
C ARG A 63 7.83 0.72 -9.52
N ARG A 64 6.95 0.96 -10.51
CA ARG A 64 5.90 0.00 -10.87
C ARG A 64 6.52 -1.29 -11.41
N ASN A 65 5.85 -2.40 -11.14
CA ASN A 65 6.23 -3.66 -11.75
C ASN A 65 5.93 -3.64 -13.25
N ASP A 66 6.80 -4.24 -14.07
CA ASP A 66 6.67 -4.24 -15.53
C ASP A 66 5.49 -5.09 -16.05
N VAL A 67 5.09 -6.12 -15.30
CA VAL A 67 4.02 -7.05 -15.68
C VAL A 67 2.68 -6.59 -15.12
N ASN A 68 2.66 -6.11 -13.88
CA ASN A 68 1.45 -5.62 -13.21
C ASN A 68 1.67 -4.21 -12.65
N PRO A 69 1.30 -3.15 -13.38
CA PRO A 69 1.54 -1.77 -12.94
C PRO A 69 0.70 -1.33 -11.72
N GLU A 70 -0.27 -2.14 -11.27
CA GLU A 70 -1.05 -1.87 -10.06
C GLU A 70 -0.22 -2.10 -8.78
N ILE A 71 0.90 -2.82 -8.88
CA ILE A 71 1.86 -3.06 -7.79
C ILE A 71 3.21 -2.42 -8.09
N THR A 72 4.05 -2.37 -7.06
CA THR A 72 5.42 -1.88 -7.13
C THR A 72 6.41 -2.95 -6.71
N ASP A 73 7.63 -2.82 -7.21
CA ASP A 73 8.76 -3.68 -6.85
C ASP A 73 9.31 -3.26 -5.47
N ARG A 74 8.46 -3.33 -4.44
CA ARG A 74 8.72 -2.98 -3.05
C ARG A 74 8.65 -4.21 -2.16
N PHE A 75 9.45 -4.19 -1.10
CA PHE A 75 9.35 -5.11 0.02
C PHE A 75 9.38 -4.39 1.36
N GLU A 76 8.79 -5.05 2.35
CA GLU A 76 9.03 -4.79 3.77
C GLU A 76 9.53 -6.07 4.44
N PHE A 77 10.37 -5.90 5.44
CA PHE A 77 11.05 -6.98 6.14
C PHE A 77 10.61 -7.01 7.60
N PHE A 78 10.05 -8.14 8.02
CA PHE A 78 9.47 -8.30 9.34
C PHE A 78 10.23 -9.35 10.17
N ILE A 79 10.44 -9.06 11.46
CA ILE A 79 10.90 -10.02 12.47
C ILE A 79 10.15 -9.77 13.78
N GLY A 80 9.60 -10.82 14.39
CA GLY A 80 8.91 -10.70 15.67
C GLY A 80 7.61 -9.89 15.61
N GLY A 81 6.94 -9.88 14.45
CA GLY A 81 5.72 -9.13 14.20
C GLY A 81 5.94 -7.61 14.17
N ARG A 82 7.10 -7.16 13.70
CA ARG A 82 7.47 -5.74 13.55
C ARG A 82 8.25 -5.55 12.27
N GLU A 83 8.02 -4.42 11.61
CA GLU A 83 8.85 -3.97 10.49
C GLU A 83 10.27 -3.63 10.99
N ILE A 84 11.27 -4.20 10.33
CA ILE A 84 12.71 -4.01 10.61
C ILE A 84 13.42 -3.36 9.42
N GLY A 85 12.80 -3.36 8.24
CA GLY A 85 13.34 -2.67 7.08
C GLY A 85 12.35 -2.60 5.92
N ASN A 86 12.66 -1.68 5.01
CA ASN A 86 11.89 -1.39 3.80
C ASN A 86 12.87 -1.19 2.65
N GLY A 87 12.49 -1.61 1.45
CA GLY A 87 13.27 -1.34 0.25
C GLY A 87 12.44 -1.53 -1.01
N PHE A 88 12.86 -0.87 -2.08
CA PHE A 88 12.16 -0.92 -3.35
C PHE A 88 13.12 -0.66 -4.51
N SER A 89 12.73 -1.07 -5.71
CA SER A 89 13.32 -0.53 -6.92
C SER A 89 12.91 0.95 -7.02
N GLU A 90 13.91 1.84 -7.06
CA GLU A 90 13.69 3.29 -7.09
C GLU A 90 12.95 3.71 -8.36
N LEU A 91 11.94 4.58 -8.19
CA LEU A 91 11.30 5.26 -9.31
C LEU A 91 12.28 6.30 -9.88
N ASN A 92 12.72 6.08 -11.12
CA ASN A 92 13.66 6.96 -11.82
C ASN A 92 13.07 7.61 -13.08
N ASP A 93 11.77 7.42 -13.33
CA ASP A 93 11.02 8.16 -14.34
C ASP A 93 10.49 9.46 -13.70
N ALA A 94 11.04 10.59 -14.15
CA ALA A 94 10.70 11.89 -13.60
C ALA A 94 9.25 12.32 -13.90
N GLU A 95 8.66 11.85 -15.00
CA GLU A 95 7.27 12.18 -15.35
C GLU A 95 6.29 11.41 -14.46
N ASP A 96 6.56 10.11 -14.20
CA ASP A 96 5.78 9.32 -13.23
C ASP A 96 5.94 9.90 -11.81
N GLN A 97 7.16 10.25 -11.41
CA GLN A 97 7.40 10.82 -10.08
C GLN A 97 6.63 12.13 -9.87
N ALA A 98 6.64 13.03 -10.86
CA ALA A 98 5.89 14.29 -10.82
C ALA A 98 4.37 14.06 -10.72
N GLN A 99 3.83 13.10 -11.47
CA GLN A 99 2.42 12.75 -11.39
C GLN A 99 2.05 12.21 -10.01
N ARG A 100 2.87 11.33 -9.43
CA ARG A 100 2.62 10.78 -8.09
C ARG A 100 2.72 11.83 -6.99
N PHE A 101 3.60 12.82 -7.12
CA PHE A 101 3.60 13.95 -6.20
C PHE A 101 2.34 14.79 -6.32
N ALA A 102 1.81 15.01 -7.52
CA ALA A 102 0.53 15.68 -7.68
C ALA A 102 -0.61 14.89 -7.02
N ASP A 103 -0.60 13.56 -7.13
CA ASP A 103 -1.57 12.68 -6.50
C ASP A 103 -1.46 12.72 -4.96
N GLN A 104 -0.23 12.75 -4.41
CA GLN A 104 0.02 12.92 -2.98
C GLN A 104 -0.46 14.28 -2.45
N VAL A 105 -0.28 15.36 -3.20
CA VAL A 105 -0.83 16.68 -2.83
C VAL A 105 -2.35 16.64 -2.78
N ASN A 106 -2.99 15.99 -3.76
CA ASN A 106 -4.45 15.83 -3.75
C ASN A 106 -4.93 14.97 -2.56
N ALA A 107 -4.19 13.91 -2.21
CA ALA A 107 -4.49 13.08 -1.04
C ALA A 107 -4.39 13.87 0.27
N LYS A 108 -3.36 14.72 0.39
CA LYS A 108 -3.19 15.64 1.51
C LYS A 108 -4.36 16.62 1.65
N ASP A 109 -4.78 17.23 0.55
CA ASP A 109 -5.94 18.14 0.51
C ASP A 109 -7.25 17.40 0.86
N ALA A 110 -7.30 16.09 0.61
CA ALA A 110 -8.41 15.21 1.01
C ALA A 110 -8.34 14.74 2.47
N GLY A 111 -7.33 15.15 3.24
CA GLY A 111 -7.19 14.88 4.67
C GLY A 111 -6.23 13.75 5.05
N ASP A 112 -5.35 13.33 4.13
CA ASP A 112 -4.26 12.40 4.44
C ASP A 112 -3.07 13.14 5.07
N ASP A 113 -2.95 13.07 6.40
CA ASP A 113 -1.88 13.72 7.15
C ASP A 113 -0.50 13.08 6.92
N GLU A 114 -0.43 11.89 6.31
CA GLU A 114 0.82 11.17 6.00
C GLU A 114 1.31 11.40 4.56
N ALA A 115 0.52 12.10 3.75
CA ALA A 115 0.86 12.36 2.35
C ALA A 115 2.10 13.25 2.18
N MET A 116 2.90 12.94 1.15
CA MET A 116 4.12 13.65 0.83
C MET A 116 3.87 15.02 0.20
N PHE A 117 4.82 15.95 0.36
CA PHE A 117 4.84 17.21 -0.36
C PHE A 117 5.40 17.02 -1.78
N TYR A 118 4.99 17.90 -2.71
CA TYR A 118 5.61 17.97 -4.03
C TYR A 118 7.01 18.60 -3.93
N ASP A 119 8.04 17.90 -4.42
CA ASP A 119 9.43 18.36 -4.56
C ASP A 119 9.89 18.21 -6.02
#